data_AF-A0AAJ1TJP1-F1
#
_entry.id   AF-A0AAJ1TJP1-F1
#
_cell.length_a   1.000
_cell.length_b   1.000
_cell.length_c   1.000
_cell.angle_alpha   90.00
_cell.angle_beta   90.00
_cell.angle_gamma   90.00
#
_symmetry.space_group_name_H-M   'P 1'
#
loop_
_entity.id
_entity.type
_entity.pdbx_description
1 polymer ?
#
loop_
_entity_poly.entity_id
_entity_poly.type
_entity_poly.pdbx_seq_one_letter_code
_entity_poly.pdbx_strand_id
1 'polypeptide(L)'
;MVPSIEQFVPVFNLRLISFFLLSTALFLQILWRDRWIAWLPKQSSFFLYGFIFTIVLALFELVTVGVSNTFSHLITLVPKGEAERLIQLANMSRLAISIAWLLFACLLLWMGVRQKVQKLRLTAFGLMALAILKIFLFDLSFLNSLYRTLSLIVLGIILLSVSYLYQKKKHWFISNEIK
;
A
#
# COMPACT_ATOMS: atom_id res chain seq x y z
N MET A 1 18.52 -19.50 27.11
CA MET A 1 17.10 -19.91 27.07
C MET A 1 16.82 -20.44 25.69
N VAL A 2 16.46 -21.73 25.58
CA VAL A 2 16.05 -22.33 24.30
C VAL A 2 14.61 -21.88 24.03
N PRO A 3 14.28 -21.32 22.85
CA PRO A 3 12.90 -20.94 22.53
C PRO A 3 12.00 -22.18 22.53
N SER A 4 10.94 -22.16 23.35
CA SER A 4 9.94 -23.23 23.43
C SER A 4 9.10 -23.27 22.15
N ILE A 5 8.79 -24.48 21.67
CA ILE A 5 8.06 -24.75 20.42
C ILE A 5 6.68 -24.06 20.38
N GLU A 6 6.13 -23.67 21.54
CA GLU A 6 4.89 -22.88 21.63
C GLU A 6 4.99 -21.42 21.14
N GLN A 7 6.21 -20.91 20.90
CA GLN A 7 6.41 -19.60 20.27
C GLN A 7 6.32 -19.66 18.73
N PHE A 8 6.18 -20.86 18.14
CA PHE A 8 5.96 -21.00 16.71
C PHE A 8 4.52 -20.59 16.39
N VAL A 9 4.35 -19.34 15.95
CA VAL A 9 3.10 -18.92 15.31
C VAL A 9 2.94 -19.83 14.07
N PRO A 10 1.89 -20.65 13.99
CA PRO A 10 1.77 -21.65 12.93
C PRO A 10 1.87 -20.97 11.57
N VAL A 11 2.60 -21.64 10.67
CA VAL A 11 2.83 -21.23 9.28
C VAL A 11 1.51 -20.90 8.56
N PHE A 12 0.39 -21.49 9.00
CA PHE A 12 -0.97 -21.16 8.56
C PHE A 12 -1.46 -19.81 9.09
N ASN A 13 -0.97 -18.74 8.48
CA ASN A 13 -1.46 -17.37 8.67
C ASN A 13 -2.21 -16.91 7.39
N LEU A 14 -3.11 -15.93 7.51
CA LEU A 14 -3.66 -15.19 6.36
C LEU A 14 -2.58 -14.72 5.39
N ARG A 15 -1.38 -14.42 5.91
CA ARG A 15 -0.17 -14.08 5.14
C ARG A 15 0.33 -15.21 4.23
N LEU A 16 0.24 -16.44 4.71
CA LEU A 16 0.61 -17.61 3.92
C LEU A 16 -0.40 -17.78 2.79
N ILE A 17 -1.69 -17.58 3.08
CA ILE A 17 -2.77 -17.67 2.10
C ILE A 17 -2.59 -16.61 1.00
N SER A 18 -2.33 -15.34 1.35
CA SER A 18 -2.06 -14.29 0.36
C SER A 18 -0.82 -14.59 -0.48
N PHE A 19 0.26 -15.05 0.13
CA PHE A 19 1.47 -15.44 -0.59
C PHE A 19 1.23 -16.61 -1.57
N PHE A 20 0.53 -17.67 -1.13
CA PHE A 20 0.17 -18.79 -2.01
C PHE A 20 -0.78 -18.35 -3.12
N LEU A 21 -1.75 -17.47 -2.83
CA LEU A 21 -2.65 -16.93 -3.85
C LEU A 21 -1.91 -16.10 -4.91
N LEU A 22 -0.98 -15.23 -4.50
CA LEU A 22 -0.19 -14.44 -5.45
C LEU A 22 0.78 -15.30 -6.24
N SER A 23 1.41 -16.28 -5.59
CA SER A 23 2.33 -17.22 -6.24
C SER A 23 1.59 -18.13 -7.24
N THR A 24 0.41 -18.63 -6.88
CA THR A 24 -0.44 -19.42 -7.78
C THR A 24 -1.00 -18.57 -8.91
N ALA A 25 -1.39 -17.31 -8.66
CA ALA A 25 -1.82 -16.39 -9.71
C ALA A 25 -0.69 -16.13 -10.73
N LEU A 26 0.54 -15.88 -10.26
CA LEU A 26 1.72 -15.73 -11.13
C LEU A 26 1.99 -17.02 -11.93
N PHE A 27 1.95 -18.17 -11.26
CA PHE A 27 2.19 -19.47 -11.88
C PHE A 27 1.13 -19.81 -12.94
N LEU A 28 -0.15 -19.59 -12.65
CA LEU A 28 -1.24 -19.77 -13.60
C LEU A 28 -1.12 -18.82 -14.79
N GLN A 29 -0.75 -17.56 -14.58
CA GLN A 29 -0.48 -16.62 -15.68
C GLN A 29 0.65 -17.10 -16.60
N ILE A 30 1.70 -17.73 -16.04
CA ILE A 30 2.80 -18.30 -16.83
C ILE A 30 2.34 -19.55 -17.59
N LEU A 31 1.63 -20.48 -16.93
CA LEU A 31 1.15 -21.72 -17.56
C LEU A 31 0.11 -21.47 -18.64
N TRP A 32 -0.75 -20.46 -18.44
CA TRP A 32 -1.83 -20.14 -19.38
C TRP A 32 -1.43 -19.14 -20.46
N ARG A 33 -0.21 -18.58 -20.38
CA ARG A 33 0.35 -17.66 -21.37
C ARG A 33 0.19 -18.22 -22.78
N ASP A 34 0.70 -19.42 -23.03
CA ASP A 34 0.82 -19.97 -24.39
C ASP A 34 -0.54 -20.43 -24.96
N ARG A 35 -1.50 -20.82 -24.10
CA ARG A 35 -2.87 -21.19 -24.52
C ARG A 35 -3.72 -20.00 -24.94
N TRP A 36 -3.51 -18.85 -24.31
CA TRP A 36 -4.31 -17.64 -24.56
C TRP A 36 -3.71 -16.72 -25.64
N ILE A 37 -2.40 -16.78 -25.87
CA ILE A 37 -1.74 -16.11 -27.00
C ILE A 37 -2.38 -16.50 -28.34
N ALA A 38 -2.94 -17.72 -28.45
CA ALA A 38 -3.63 -18.19 -29.65
C ALA A 38 -4.98 -17.50 -29.91
N TRP A 39 -5.67 -17.03 -28.85
CA TRP A 39 -6.99 -16.38 -28.92
C TRP A 39 -6.94 -14.85 -28.83
N LEU A 40 -5.81 -14.30 -28.39
CA LEU A 40 -5.62 -12.86 -28.26
C LEU A 40 -4.81 -12.29 -29.42
N PRO A 41 -5.10 -11.06 -29.87
CA PRO A 41 -4.30 -10.41 -30.91
C PRO A 41 -2.82 -10.44 -30.51
N LYS A 42 -1.93 -10.69 -31.48
CA LYS A 42 -0.46 -10.83 -31.32
C LYS A 42 0.24 -9.66 -30.59
N GLN A 43 -0.49 -8.58 -30.29
CA GLN A 43 -0.04 -7.35 -29.64
C GLN A 43 -0.81 -7.02 -28.34
N SER A 44 -1.45 -8.02 -27.71
CA SER A 44 -2.17 -7.83 -26.44
C SER A 44 -1.20 -7.66 -25.26
N SER A 45 -0.98 -6.41 -24.84
CA SER A 45 -0.23 -6.07 -23.60
C SER A 45 -0.93 -6.52 -22.30
N PHE A 46 -2.06 -7.22 -22.40
CA PHE A 46 -2.87 -7.66 -21.25
C PHE A 46 -2.07 -8.51 -20.27
N PHE A 47 -1.35 -9.54 -20.76
CA PHE A 47 -0.55 -10.42 -19.92
C PHE A 47 0.56 -9.69 -19.18
N LEU A 48 1.26 -8.78 -19.87
CA LEU A 48 2.32 -8.00 -19.28
C LEU A 48 1.79 -7.11 -18.14
N TYR A 49 0.66 -6.42 -18.36
CA TYR A 49 0.06 -5.60 -17.31
C TYR A 49 -0.47 -6.44 -16.14
N GLY A 50 -1.05 -7.63 -16.41
CA GLY A 50 -1.46 -8.57 -15.37
C GLY A 50 -0.28 -9.04 -14.51
N PHE A 51 0.82 -9.41 -15.15
CA PHE A 51 2.05 -9.85 -14.48
C PHE A 51 2.69 -8.74 -13.65
N ILE A 52 2.81 -7.52 -14.21
CA ILE A 52 3.29 -6.35 -13.48
C ILE A 52 2.40 -6.05 -12.29
N PHE A 53 1.07 -6.12 -12.45
CA PHE A 53 0.12 -5.87 -11.37
C PHE A 53 0.30 -6.88 -10.23
N THR A 54 0.41 -8.18 -10.53
CA THR A 54 0.67 -9.20 -9.51
C THR A 54 2.02 -9.01 -8.81
N ILE A 55 3.07 -8.60 -9.52
CA ILE A 55 4.36 -8.27 -8.90
C ILE A 55 4.22 -7.08 -7.96
N VAL A 56 3.54 -6.02 -8.38
CA VAL A 56 3.30 -4.84 -7.54
C VAL A 56 2.54 -5.21 -6.28
N LEU A 57 1.52 -6.07 -6.37
CA LEU A 57 0.79 -6.57 -5.21
C LEU A 57 1.67 -7.41 -4.28
N ALA A 58 2.51 -8.29 -4.83
CA ALA A 58 3.43 -9.10 -4.04
C ALA A 58 4.47 -8.23 -3.31
N LEU A 59 5.02 -7.22 -3.97
CA LEU A 59 5.94 -6.27 -3.34
C LEU A 59 5.25 -5.43 -2.26
N PHE A 60 4.01 -5.01 -2.50
CA PHE A 60 3.21 -4.28 -1.53
C PHE A 60 2.92 -5.12 -0.27
N GLU A 61 2.55 -6.39 -0.46
CA GLU A 61 2.38 -7.34 0.64
C GLU A 61 3.71 -7.53 1.38
N LEU A 62 4.82 -7.74 0.67
CA LEU A 62 6.14 -7.93 1.25
C LEU A 62 6.55 -6.74 2.14
N VAL A 63 6.32 -5.50 1.67
CA VAL A 63 6.58 -4.29 2.46
C VAL A 63 5.71 -4.27 3.72
N THR A 64 4.42 -4.56 3.58
CA THR A 64 3.47 -4.58 4.70
C THR A 64 3.87 -5.62 5.75
N VAL A 65 4.22 -6.83 5.30
CA VAL A 65 4.65 -7.94 6.14
C VAL A 65 5.99 -7.63 6.79
N GLY A 66 6.96 -7.07 6.06
CA GLY A 66 8.28 -6.71 6.59
C GLY A 66 8.19 -5.73 7.75
N VAL A 67 7.41 -4.66 7.58
CA VAL A 67 7.16 -3.69 8.66
C VAL A 67 6.42 -4.35 9.82
N SER A 68 5.34 -5.09 9.54
CA SER A 68 4.56 -5.76 10.59
C SER A 68 5.40 -6.77 11.39
N ASN A 69 6.28 -7.52 10.72
CA ASN A 69 7.11 -8.53 11.37
C ASN A 69 8.13 -7.90 12.32
N THR A 70 8.72 -6.77 11.90
CA THR A 70 9.67 -6.00 12.72
C THR A 70 9.00 -5.55 14.03
N PHE A 71 7.81 -4.97 13.95
CA PHE A 71 7.06 -4.56 15.13
C PHE A 71 6.54 -5.72 15.96
N SER A 72 6.12 -6.83 15.32
CA SER A 72 5.68 -8.03 16.03
C SER A 72 6.81 -8.58 16.90
N HIS A 73 8.04 -8.61 16.38
CA HIS A 73 9.22 -8.99 17.15
C HIS A 73 9.43 -8.05 18.35
N LEU A 74 9.37 -6.73 18.15
CA LEU A 74 9.49 -5.75 19.24
C LEU A 74 8.42 -5.93 20.32
N ILE A 75 7.19 -6.24 19.93
CA ILE A 75 6.08 -6.50 20.85
C ILE A 75 6.33 -7.75 21.70
N THR A 76 6.91 -8.81 21.14
CA THR A 76 7.24 -10.02 21.92
C THR A 76 8.35 -9.83 22.95
N LEU A 77 9.18 -8.80 22.78
CA LEU A 77 10.25 -8.46 23.73
C LEU A 77 9.75 -7.65 24.93
N VAL A 78 8.52 -7.15 24.89
CA VAL A 78 7.97 -6.36 25.99
C VAL A 78 7.65 -7.27 27.19
N PRO A 79 8.22 -6.98 28.38
CA PRO A 79 7.94 -7.76 29.58
C PRO A 79 6.45 -7.81 29.93
N LYS A 80 5.99 -8.93 30.50
CA LYS A 80 4.64 -9.05 31.04
C LYS A 80 4.44 -8.01 32.13
N GLY A 81 3.38 -7.20 32.03
CA GLY A 81 3.06 -6.11 32.97
C GLY A 81 3.21 -4.70 32.37
N GLU A 82 3.87 -4.54 31.22
CA GLU A 82 4.02 -3.24 30.55
C GLU A 82 2.92 -2.98 29.50
N ALA A 83 1.66 -2.99 29.93
CA ALA A 83 0.50 -2.86 29.03
C ALA A 83 0.52 -1.56 28.19
N GLU A 84 0.96 -0.45 28.78
CA GLU A 84 1.05 0.84 28.07
C GLU A 84 2.05 0.79 26.91
N ARG A 85 3.20 0.14 27.12
CA ARG A 85 4.23 0.01 26.09
C ARG A 85 3.78 -0.88 24.94
N LEU A 86 3.03 -1.94 25.23
CA LEU A 86 2.39 -2.79 24.21
C LEU A 86 1.45 -1.98 23.32
N ILE A 87 0.58 -1.16 23.92
CA ILE A 87 -0.37 -0.31 23.21
C ILE A 87 0.37 0.72 22.34
N GLN A 88 1.41 1.36 22.88
CA GLN A 88 2.23 2.33 22.14
C GLN A 88 2.90 1.69 20.92
N LEU A 89 3.55 0.53 21.09
CA LEU A 89 4.19 -0.19 19.98
C LEU A 89 3.18 -0.65 18.92
N ALA A 90 1.99 -1.10 19.33
CA ALA A 90 0.92 -1.47 18.40
C ALA A 90 0.42 -0.26 17.59
N ASN A 91 0.29 0.91 18.23
CA ASN A 91 -0.08 2.16 17.56
C ASN A 91 1.00 2.62 16.57
N MET A 92 2.26 2.59 16.99
CA MET A 92 3.40 2.90 16.12
C MET A 92 3.48 1.93 14.93
N SER A 93 3.21 0.64 15.15
CA SER A 93 3.18 -0.37 14.08
C SER A 93 2.14 -0.03 13.01
N ARG A 94 0.92 0.32 13.42
CA ARG A 94 -0.17 0.72 12.51
C ARG A 94 0.21 1.92 11.66
N LEU A 95 0.75 2.96 12.29
CA LEU A 95 1.25 4.15 11.58
C LEU A 95 2.40 3.82 10.63
N ALA A 96 3.39 3.02 11.07
CA ALA A 96 4.53 2.66 10.26
C ALA A 96 4.13 1.89 8.99
N ILE A 97 3.15 0.99 9.09
CA ILE A 97 2.60 0.27 7.93
C ILE A 97 2.00 1.27 6.94
N SER A 98 1.23 2.26 7.40
CA SER A 98 0.61 3.23 6.50
C SER A 98 1.60 4.23 5.90
N ILE A 99 2.64 4.61 6.64
CA ILE A 99 3.76 5.39 6.09
C ILE A 99 4.47 4.56 5.01
N ALA A 100 4.69 3.26 5.23
CA ALA A 100 5.29 2.39 4.22
C ALA A 100 4.42 2.27 2.97
N TRP A 101 3.09 2.20 3.12
CA TRP A 101 2.15 2.24 1.98
C TRP A 101 2.26 3.56 1.20
N LEU A 102 2.39 4.68 1.91
CA LEU A 102 2.55 6.00 1.29
C LEU A 102 3.86 6.10 0.51
N LEU A 103 4.97 5.64 1.09
CA LEU A 103 6.28 5.60 0.42
C LEU A 103 6.24 4.69 -0.81
N PHE A 104 5.62 3.52 -0.69
CA PHE A 104 5.44 2.60 -1.81
C PHE A 104 4.61 3.23 -2.95
N ALA A 105 3.52 3.93 -2.61
CA ALA A 105 2.72 4.67 -3.58
C ALA A 105 3.53 5.80 -4.26
N CYS A 106 4.35 6.53 -3.52
CA CYS A 106 5.25 7.55 -4.09
C CYS A 106 6.26 6.94 -5.08
N LEU A 107 6.85 5.79 -4.75
CA LEU A 107 7.75 5.07 -5.66
C LEU A 107 7.02 4.59 -6.91
N LEU A 108 5.81 4.03 -6.78
CA LEU A 108 4.98 3.65 -7.92
C LEU A 108 4.63 4.85 -8.80
N LEU A 109 4.28 5.99 -8.20
CA LEU A 109 3.96 7.21 -8.94
C LEU A 109 5.18 7.71 -9.70
N TRP A 110 6.34 7.76 -9.06
CA TRP A 110 7.61 8.15 -9.68
C TRP A 110 7.95 7.25 -10.87
N MET A 111 7.85 5.93 -10.73
CA MET A 111 8.04 4.98 -11.82
C MET A 111 7.00 5.18 -12.95
N GLY A 112 5.72 5.41 -12.61
CA GLY A 112 4.65 5.63 -13.57
C GLY A 112 4.77 6.94 -14.36
N VAL A 113 5.39 7.97 -13.76
CA VAL A 113 5.76 9.21 -14.45
C VAL A 113 6.97 8.97 -15.36
N ARG A 114 8.04 8.38 -14.84
CA ARG A 114 9.29 8.08 -15.59
C ARG A 114 9.04 7.21 -16.82
N GLN A 115 8.24 6.16 -16.67
CA GLN A 115 7.92 5.20 -17.74
C GLN A 115 6.71 5.64 -18.59
N LYS A 116 6.11 6.80 -18.29
CA LYS A 116 4.91 7.34 -18.95
C LYS A 116 3.67 6.40 -18.89
N VAL A 117 3.63 5.41 -18.00
CA VAL A 117 2.51 4.46 -17.86
C VAL A 117 1.36 5.05 -17.03
N GLN A 118 0.26 5.42 -17.69
CA GLN A 118 -0.91 6.03 -17.03
C GLN A 118 -1.55 5.13 -15.96
N LYS A 119 -1.67 3.82 -16.23
CA LYS A 119 -2.25 2.85 -15.30
C LYS A 119 -1.49 2.79 -13.96
N LEU A 120 -0.16 2.88 -14.01
CA LEU A 120 0.69 2.86 -12.83
C LEU A 120 0.51 4.13 -12.00
N ARG A 121 0.37 5.29 -12.65
CA ARG A 121 0.07 6.57 -11.97
C ARG A 121 -1.30 6.54 -11.28
N LEU A 122 -2.34 6.07 -11.97
CA LEU A 122 -3.68 5.95 -11.38
C LEU A 122 -3.69 5.00 -10.17
N THR A 123 -3.02 3.85 -10.28
CA THR A 123 -2.87 2.90 -9.17
C THR A 123 -2.15 3.55 -7.98
N ALA A 124 -1.07 4.29 -8.25
CA ALA A 124 -0.32 5.00 -7.22
C ALA A 124 -1.15 6.09 -6.52
N PHE A 125 -1.91 6.89 -7.27
CA PHE A 125 -2.81 7.89 -6.69
C PHE A 125 -3.90 7.24 -5.83
N GLY A 126 -4.50 6.14 -6.30
CA GLY A 126 -5.48 5.38 -5.53
C GLY A 126 -4.89 4.86 -4.21
N LEU A 127 -3.71 4.23 -4.27
CA LEU A 127 -3.04 3.72 -3.08
C LEU A 127 -2.64 4.84 -2.10
N MET A 128 -2.16 5.98 -2.61
CA MET A 128 -1.82 7.14 -1.79
C MET A 128 -3.06 7.70 -1.08
N ALA A 129 -4.17 7.86 -1.80
CA ALA A 129 -5.43 8.30 -1.20
C ALA A 129 -5.93 7.32 -0.12
N LEU A 130 -5.85 6.01 -0.38
CA LEU A 130 -6.20 4.98 0.60
C LEU A 130 -5.30 5.03 1.84
N ALA A 131 -3.99 5.14 1.67
CA ALA A 131 -3.03 5.22 2.78
C ALA A 131 -3.28 6.48 3.63
N ILE A 132 -3.47 7.64 2.99
CA ILE A 132 -3.80 8.89 3.66
C ILE A 132 -5.09 8.71 4.46
N LEU A 133 -6.17 8.26 3.82
CA LEU A 133 -7.46 8.08 4.49
C LEU A 133 -7.34 7.11 5.70
N LYS A 134 -6.59 6.03 5.53
CA LYS A 134 -6.32 5.07 6.60
C LYS A 134 -5.60 5.71 7.79
N ILE A 135 -4.58 6.53 7.53
CA ILE A 135 -3.84 7.25 8.58
C ILE A 135 -4.79 8.12 9.40
N PHE A 136 -5.62 8.92 8.75
CA PHE A 136 -6.51 9.85 9.43
C PHE A 136 -7.66 9.17 10.18
N LEU A 137 -8.25 8.13 9.60
CA LEU A 137 -9.41 7.44 10.21
C LEU A 137 -9.00 6.46 11.31
N PHE A 138 -7.95 5.68 11.10
CA PHE A 138 -7.60 4.55 11.95
C PHE A 138 -6.30 4.79 12.71
N ASP A 139 -5.24 5.18 12.02
CA ASP A 139 -3.91 5.15 12.65
C ASP A 139 -3.68 6.34 13.58
N LEU A 140 -4.30 7.50 13.35
CA LEU A 140 -4.25 8.66 14.26
C LEU A 140 -5.34 8.62 15.34
N SER A 141 -6.16 7.56 15.40
CA SER A 141 -7.26 7.46 16.37
C SER A 141 -6.81 7.38 17.83
N PHE A 142 -5.56 6.97 18.09
CA PHE A 142 -4.98 6.94 19.43
C PHE A 142 -4.50 8.31 19.93
N LEU A 143 -4.41 9.31 19.05
CA LEU A 143 -4.07 10.67 19.47
C LEU A 143 -5.25 11.29 20.22
N ASN A 144 -4.93 12.19 21.15
CA ASN A 144 -5.94 12.98 21.85
C ASN A 144 -6.87 13.67 20.83
N SER A 145 -8.17 13.71 21.13
CA SER A 145 -9.24 14.25 20.28
C SER A 145 -8.90 15.59 19.65
N LEU A 146 -8.17 16.47 20.36
CA LEU A 146 -7.71 17.76 19.85
C LEU A 146 -6.80 17.61 18.60
N TYR A 147 -5.76 16.77 18.68
CA TYR A 147 -4.81 16.56 17.59
C TYR A 147 -5.47 15.91 16.38
N ARG A 148 -6.43 15.01 16.59
CA ARG A 148 -7.21 14.41 15.51
C ARG A 148 -8.04 15.45 14.76
N THR A 149 -8.76 16.31 15.48
CA THR A 149 -9.54 17.39 14.88
C THR A 149 -8.65 18.36 14.09
N LEU A 150 -7.52 18.79 14.67
CA LEU A 150 -6.57 19.66 13.99
C LEU A 150 -6.00 19.02 12.73
N SER A 151 -5.67 17.73 12.78
CA SER A 151 -5.17 16.98 11.61
C SER A 151 -6.19 16.94 10.47
N LEU A 152 -7.48 16.71 10.80
CA LEU A 152 -8.56 16.73 9.80
C LEU A 152 -8.81 18.11 9.21
N ILE A 153 -8.73 19.17 10.04
CA ILE A 153 -8.83 20.56 9.57
C ILE A 153 -7.70 20.87 8.59
N VAL A 154 -6.45 20.55 8.95
CA VAL A 154 -5.28 20.75 8.08
C VAL A 154 -5.44 19.98 6.78
N LEU A 155 -5.87 18.71 6.84
CA LEU A 155 -6.15 17.92 5.64
C LEU A 155 -7.22 18.57 4.76
N GLY A 156 -8.32 19.03 5.36
CA GLY A 156 -9.39 19.74 4.66
C GLY A 156 -8.88 21.00 3.94
N ILE A 157 -8.06 21.81 4.62
CA ILE A 157 -7.43 23.00 4.03
C ILE A 157 -6.53 22.62 2.85
N ILE A 158 -5.73 21.55 2.97
CA ILE A 158 -4.87 21.06 1.88
C ILE A 158 -5.73 20.63 0.68
N LEU A 159 -6.79 19.85 0.91
CA LEU A 159 -7.69 19.38 -0.16
C LEU A 159 -8.38 20.55 -0.87
N LEU A 160 -8.88 21.53 -0.12
CA LEU A 160 -9.47 22.75 -0.67
C LEU A 160 -8.45 23.56 -1.48
N SER A 161 -7.22 23.69 -0.98
CA SER A 161 -6.13 24.38 -1.66
C SER A 161 -5.76 23.70 -2.99
N VAL A 162 -5.62 22.36 -2.99
CA VAL A 162 -5.35 21.58 -4.20
C VAL A 162 -6.50 21.70 -5.21
N SER A 163 -7.75 21.60 -4.74
CA SER A 163 -8.94 21.78 -5.59
C SER A 163 -8.98 23.17 -6.23
N TYR A 164 -8.73 24.22 -5.43
CA TYR A 164 -8.68 25.59 -5.92
C TYR A 164 -7.56 25.81 -6.95
N LEU A 165 -6.34 25.33 -6.68
CA LEU A 165 -5.22 25.42 -7.61
C LEU A 165 -5.48 24.67 -8.93
N TYR A 166 -6.10 23.49 -8.84
CA TYR A 166 -6.51 22.71 -10.01
C TYR A 166 -7.54 23.48 -10.85
N GLN A 167 -8.58 24.02 -10.22
CA GLN A 167 -9.60 24.83 -10.91
C GLN A 167 -8.99 26.08 -11.54
N LYS A 168 -8.12 26.79 -10.82
CA LYS A 168 -7.43 27.98 -11.33
C LYS A 168 -6.58 27.68 -12.56
N LYS A 169 -5.91 26.53 -12.61
CA LYS A 169 -5.06 26.11 -13.75
C LYS A 169 -5.80 25.27 -14.81
N LYS A 170 -7.10 25.01 -14.63
CA LYS A 170 -7.92 24.22 -15.56
C LYS A 170 -7.92 24.80 -16.98
N HIS A 171 -7.95 26.12 -17.11
CA HIS A 171 -7.92 26.80 -18.42
C HIS A 171 -6.61 26.57 -19.20
N TRP A 172 -5.47 26.40 -18.50
CA TRP A 172 -4.17 26.10 -19.10
C TRP A 172 -4.06 24.64 -19.58
N PHE A 173 -4.70 23.70 -18.88
CA PHE A 173 -4.73 22.29 -19.27
C PHE A 173 -5.63 22.05 -20.50
N ILE A 174 -6.80 22.72 -20.58
CA ILE A 174 -7.74 22.54 -21.70
C ILE A 174 -7.21 23.15 -23.01
N SER A 175 -6.43 24.24 -22.96
CA SER A 175 -5.91 24.88 -24.19
C SER A 175 -4.76 24.13 -24.87
N ASN A 176 -4.04 23.25 -24.14
CA ASN A 176 -2.87 22.52 -24.65
C ASN A 176 -3.21 21.15 -25.27
N GLU A 177 -4.43 20.64 -25.11
CA GLU A 177 -4.86 19.38 -25.76
C GLU A 177 -5.56 19.58 -27.11
N ILE A 178 -5.82 20.84 -27.51
CA ILE A 178 -6.50 21.19 -28.78
C ILE A 178 -5.48 21.66 -29.86
N LYS A 179 -4.20 21.31 -29.73
CA LYS A 179 -3.17 21.50 -30.77
C LYS A 179 -2.48 20.18 -31.08
#